data_AF-A0A429FV11-F1
#
_entry.id   AF-A0A429FV11-F1
#
_cell.length_a   1.000
_cell.length_b   1.000
_cell.length_c   1.000
_cell.angle_alpha   90.00
_cell.angle_beta   90.00
_cell.angle_gamma   90.00
#
_symmetry.space_group_name_H-M   'P 1'
#
loop_
_entity.id
_entity.type
_entity.pdbx_description
1 polymer ?
#
loop_
_entity_poly.entity_id
_entity_poly.type
_entity_poly.pdbx_seq_one_letter_code
_entity_poly.pdbx_strand_id
1 'polypeptide(L)'
;MLARLIHDGFPPKVALAKLYRMADQDYIEYGSSPAFAWPTEKGRAFLAAEAANAPRIIREAKRCPSCRVEKPVAEFGRNAARPDGLQSVCRACRR
;
A
#
# COMPACT_ATOMS: atom_id res chain seq x y z
N MET A 1 11.81 -14.39 -4.29
CA MET A 1 11.14 -13.83 -5.48
C MET A 1 9.75 -13.36 -5.08
N LEU A 2 9.49 -12.06 -5.22
CA LEU A 2 8.19 -11.41 -5.41
C LEU A 2 7.09 -11.63 -4.35
N ALA A 3 7.07 -10.67 -3.43
CA ALA A 3 5.89 -9.96 -2.94
C ALA A 3 4.53 -10.50 -3.44
N ARG A 4 3.86 -11.25 -2.57
CA ARG A 4 2.44 -11.51 -2.72
C ARG A 4 1.80 -11.63 -1.35
N LEU A 5 0.93 -10.65 -1.10
CA LEU A 5 -0.20 -10.73 -0.20
C LEU A 5 0.15 -10.53 1.27
N ILE A 6 0.40 -9.27 1.61
CA ILE A 6 -0.01 -8.71 2.91
C ILE A 6 -1.54 -8.82 2.91
N HIS A 7 -2.05 -9.96 3.36
CA HIS A 7 -3.45 -10.10 3.72
C HIS A 7 -3.61 -9.47 5.10
N ASP A 8 -4.43 -8.42 5.10
CA ASP A 8 -5.15 -7.87 6.23
C ASP A 8 -4.33 -7.20 7.34
N GLY A 9 -4.26 -5.86 7.25
CA GLY A 9 -4.21 -4.98 8.41
C GLY A 9 -2.90 -4.85 9.18
N PHE A 10 -1.88 -5.65 8.90
CA PHE A 10 -0.62 -5.55 9.64
C PHE A 10 0.41 -4.68 8.91
N PRO A 11 0.96 -3.62 9.53
CA PRO A 11 2.03 -2.83 8.94
C PRO A 11 3.24 -3.76 8.71
N PRO A 12 3.65 -3.99 7.45
CA PRO A 12 4.73 -4.91 7.16
C PRO A 12 6.00 -4.31 7.74
N LYS A 13 6.63 -5.03 8.69
CA LYS A 13 7.92 -4.72 9.34
C LYS A 13 7.87 -3.82 10.60
N VAL A 14 6.85 -3.93 11.44
CA VAL A 14 6.96 -3.37 12.80
C VAL A 14 7.74 -4.33 13.68
N ALA A 15 8.86 -3.87 14.26
CA ALA A 15 9.66 -4.66 15.19
C ALA A 15 8.82 -5.06 16.42
N LEU A 16 9.06 -6.25 16.98
CA LEU A 16 8.30 -6.80 18.11
C LEU A 16 8.21 -5.82 19.30
N ALA A 17 9.30 -5.12 19.62
CA ALA A 17 9.31 -4.10 20.68
C ALA A 17 8.36 -2.93 20.39
N LYS A 18 8.16 -2.56 19.13
CA LYS A 18 7.22 -1.51 18.73
C LYS A 18 5.78 -2.02 18.81
N LEU A 19 5.53 -3.30 18.57
CA LEU A 19 4.20 -3.92 18.76
C LEU A 19 3.77 -3.91 20.23
N TYR A 20 4.66 -4.31 21.14
CA TYR A 20 4.35 -4.27 22.58
C TYR A 20 4.02 -2.86 23.07
N ARG A 21 4.79 -1.84 22.65
CA ARG A 21 4.48 -0.45 22.97
C ARG A 21 3.14 0.01 22.42
N MET A 22 2.74 -0.46 21.23
CA MET A 22 1.44 -0.13 20.65
C MET A 22 0.29 -0.81 21.42
N ALA A 23 0.51 -2.03 21.91
CA ALA A 23 -0.42 -2.70 22.80
C ALA A 23 -0.55 -1.96 24.14
N ASP A 24 0.56 -1.53 24.75
CA ASP A 24 0.56 -0.73 25.99
C ASP A 24 -0.18 0.61 25.85
N GLN A 25 -0.32 1.10 24.62
CA GLN A 25 -1.03 2.35 24.31
C GLN A 25 -2.47 2.13 23.81
N ASP A 26 -2.97 0.90 23.95
CA ASP A 26 -4.30 0.42 23.52
C ASP A 26 -4.57 0.59 22.02
N TYR A 27 -3.54 0.58 21.17
CA TYR A 27 -3.73 0.63 19.71
C TYR A 27 -4.06 -0.74 19.13
N ILE A 28 -3.68 -1.81 19.83
CA ILE A 28 -3.81 -3.20 19.39
C ILE A 28 -4.35 -4.04 20.55
N GLU A 29 -5.35 -4.87 20.28
CA GLU A 29 -5.84 -5.91 21.19
C GLU A 29 -5.33 -7.29 20.74
N TYR A 30 -4.95 -8.15 21.70
CA TYR A 30 -4.46 -9.50 21.40
C TYR A 30 -5.57 -10.54 21.58
N GLY A 31 -5.73 -11.43 20.58
CA GLY A 31 -6.43 -12.70 20.80
C GLY A 31 -5.62 -13.66 21.68
N SER A 32 -6.03 -14.93 21.76
CA SER A 32 -5.32 -15.96 22.56
C SER A 32 -3.85 -16.19 22.15
N SER A 33 -3.39 -15.63 21.03
CA SER A 33 -1.99 -15.58 20.62
C SER A 33 -1.64 -14.21 20.03
N PRO A 34 -0.41 -13.69 20.27
CA PRO A 34 0.07 -12.42 19.70
C PRO A 34 0.07 -12.36 18.16
N ALA A 35 0.03 -13.51 17.50
CA ALA A 35 -0.08 -13.59 16.03
C ALA A 35 -1.45 -13.11 15.52
N PHE A 36 -2.47 -13.04 16.38
CA PHE A 36 -3.84 -12.62 16.05
C PHE A 36 -4.18 -11.29 16.70
N ALA A 37 -3.29 -10.31 16.57
CA ALA A 37 -3.51 -8.98 17.13
C ALA A 37 -4.40 -8.15 16.20
N TRP A 38 -5.46 -7.53 16.74
CA TRP A 38 -6.42 -6.72 16.00
C TRP A 38 -6.27 -5.24 16.38
N PRO A 39 -6.48 -4.29 15.46
CA PRO A 39 -6.47 -2.88 15.80
C PRO A 39 -7.75 -2.50 16.56
N THR A 40 -7.60 -1.78 17.67
CA THR A 40 -8.73 -1.20 18.42
C THR A 40 -9.37 -0.05 17.64
N GLU A 41 -10.44 0.58 18.16
CA GLU A 41 -11.01 1.78 17.56
C GLU A 41 -9.98 2.91 17.39
N LYS A 42 -9.16 3.14 18.41
CA LYS A 42 -8.07 4.12 18.39
C LYS A 42 -6.99 3.75 17.36
N GLY A 43 -6.67 2.46 17.26
CA GLY A 43 -5.80 1.92 16.21
C GLY A 43 -6.35 2.13 14.81
N ARG A 44 -7.63 1.84 14.59
CA ARG A 44 -8.32 2.06 13.32
C ARG A 44 -8.35 3.53 12.92
N ALA A 45 -8.64 4.43 13.87
CA ALA A 45 -8.63 5.87 13.62
C ALA A 45 -7.23 6.39 13.23
N PHE A 46 -6.18 5.92 13.91
CA PHE A 46 -4.80 6.26 13.57
C PHE A 46 -4.40 5.76 12.19
N LEU A 47 -4.69 4.50 11.84
CA LEU A 47 -4.41 3.96 10.52
C LEU A 47 -5.19 4.69 9.41
N ALA A 48 -6.43 5.10 9.67
CA ALA A 48 -7.21 5.91 8.74
C ALA A 48 -6.60 7.31 8.52
N ALA A 49 -6.16 7.96 9.59
CA ALA A 49 -5.48 9.26 9.51
C ALA A 49 -4.12 9.16 8.79
N GLU A 50 -3.36 8.10 9.05
CA GLU A 50 -2.08 7.83 8.39
C GLU A 50 -2.28 7.50 6.90
N ALA A 51 -3.32 6.73 6.55
CA ALA A 51 -3.68 6.45 5.16
C ALA A 51 -4.11 7.72 4.40
N ALA A 52 -4.84 8.63 5.06
CA ALA A 52 -5.19 9.92 4.49
C ALA A 52 -3.96 10.82 4.24
N ASN A 53 -2.90 10.63 5.04
CA ASN A 53 -1.66 11.39 4.95
C ASN A 53 -0.52 10.62 4.24
N ALA A 54 -0.82 9.48 3.62
CA ALA A 54 0.19 8.68 2.95
C ALA A 54 0.74 9.45 1.73
N PRO A 55 2.08 9.51 1.54
CA PRO A 55 2.66 10.19 0.39
C PRO A 55 2.18 9.52 -0.89
N ARG A 56 1.65 10.32 -1.81
CA ARG A 56 1.36 9.87 -3.18
C ARG A 56 2.70 9.52 -3.83
N ILE A 57 3.04 8.23 -3.89
CA ILE A 57 4.22 7.76 -4.63
C ILE A 57 3.93 7.94 -6.13
N ILE A 58 4.29 9.11 -6.66
CA ILE A 58 4.26 9.38 -8.09
C ILE A 58 5.44 8.62 -8.69
N ARG A 59 5.18 7.56 -9.45
CA ARG A 59 6.22 6.90 -10.22
C ARG A 59 6.58 7.79 -11.41
N GLU A 60 7.86 8.06 -11.62
CA GLU A 60 8.33 8.85 -12.77
C GLU A 60 8.28 8.03 -14.07
N ALA A 61 8.43 6.70 -13.96
CA ALA A 61 8.39 5.78 -15.08
C ALA A 61 7.55 4.50 -14.77
N LYS A 62 7.02 3.91 -15.84
CA LYS A 62 6.24 2.66 -15.82
C LYS A 62 6.62 1.81 -17.02
N ARG A 63 6.76 0.50 -16.79
CA ARG A 63 6.95 -0.49 -17.86
C ARG A 63 5.63 -0.81 -18.54
N CYS A 64 5.58 -0.66 -19.86
CA CYS A 64 4.42 -1.07 -20.64
C CYS A 64 4.44 -2.60 -20.82
N PRO A 65 3.36 -3.33 -20.53
CA PRO A 65 3.31 -4.78 -20.70
C PRO A 65 3.26 -5.21 -22.18
N SER A 66 2.77 -4.35 -23.07
CA SER A 66 2.65 -4.65 -24.51
C SER A 66 4.00 -4.55 -25.23
N CYS A 67 4.69 -3.41 -25.14
CA CYS A 67 6.01 -3.25 -25.77
C CYS A 67 7.19 -3.65 -24.86
N ARG A 68 6.93 -3.92 -23.57
CA ARG A 68 7.94 -4.31 -22.55
C ARG A 68 9.03 -3.26 -22.26
N VAL A 69 8.85 -2.03 -22.73
CA VAL A 69 9.76 -0.89 -22.53
C VAL A 69 9.34 -0.07 -21.31
N GLU A 70 10.32 0.41 -20.55
CA GLU A 70 10.12 1.40 -19.49
C GLU A 70 10.00 2.80 -20.09
N LYS A 71 8.89 3.49 -19.78
CA LYS A 71 8.56 4.79 -20.33
C LYS A 71 8.15 5.74 -19.21
N PRO A 72 8.40 7.05 -19.37
CA PRO A 72 7.92 8.03 -18.41
C PRO A 72 6.39 7.98 -18.30
N VAL A 73 5.85 8.24 -17.11
CA VAL A 73 4.39 8.21 -16.89
C VAL A 73 3.61 9.19 -17.76
N ALA A 74 4.27 10.24 -18.26
CA ALA A 74 3.71 11.18 -19.24
C ALA A 74 3.29 10.50 -20.56
N GLU A 75 3.96 9.39 -20.94
CA GLU A 75 3.61 8.58 -22.12
C GLU A 75 2.41 7.64 -21.89
N PHE A 76 1.87 7.57 -20.68
CA PHE A 76 0.65 6.82 -20.38
C PHE A 76 -0.56 7.77 -20.40
N GLY A 77 -1.73 7.26 -20.78
CA GLY A 77 -2.98 8.03 -20.69
C GLY A 77 -3.44 8.13 -19.24
N ARG A 78 -4.27 9.14 -18.90
CA ARG A 78 -4.94 9.17 -17.59
C ARG A 78 -6.04 8.12 -17.54
N ASN A 79 -6.20 7.46 -16.40
CA ASN A 79 -7.26 6.51 -16.11
C ASN A 79 -7.63 6.59 -14.62
N ALA A 80 -8.69 7.34 -14.30
CA ALA A 80 -9.11 7.56 -12.92
C ALA A 80 -9.64 6.30 -12.23
N ALA A 81 -10.01 5.27 -12.98
CA ALA A 81 -10.47 4.00 -12.42
C ALA A 81 -9.33 3.14 -11.85
N ARG A 82 -8.06 3.52 -12.07
CA ARG A 82 -6.90 2.75 -11.61
C ARG A 82 -6.23 3.41 -10.40
N PRO A 83 -5.65 2.63 -9.47
CA PRO A 83 -5.00 3.17 -8.26
C PRO A 83 -3.85 4.14 -8.58
N ASP A 84 -3.15 3.91 -9.69
CA ASP A 84 -2.05 4.76 -10.18
C ASP A 84 -2.53 5.94 -11.04
N GLY A 85 -3.83 6.05 -11.33
CA GLY A 85 -4.39 7.13 -12.15
C GLY A 85 -3.98 7.10 -13.63
N LEU A 86 -3.29 6.05 -14.08
CA LEU A 86 -2.67 5.94 -15.41
C LEU A 86 -3.09 4.65 -16.12
N GLN A 87 -3.09 4.66 -17.44
CA GLN A 87 -3.37 3.48 -18.27
C GLN A 87 -2.34 2.37 -18.02
N SER A 88 -2.74 1.11 -18.23
CA SER A 88 -1.83 -0.05 -18.14
C SER A 88 -0.80 -0.07 -19.26
N VAL A 89 -1.16 0.43 -20.43
CA VAL A 89 -0.34 0.46 -21.64
C VAL A 89 0.05 1.90 -22.01
N CYS A 90 1.20 2.06 -22.68
CA CYS A 90 1.63 3.37 -23.16
C CYS A 90 0.72 3.83 -24.30
N ARG A 91 0.70 5.15 -24.57
CA ARG A 91 -0.10 5.75 -25.65
C ARG A 91 0.22 5.15 -27.02
N ALA A 92 1.47 4.77 -27.26
CA ALA A 92 1.89 4.11 -28.50
C ALA A 92 1.23 2.73 -28.70
N CYS A 93 1.05 1.96 -27.62
CA CYS A 93 0.40 0.65 -27.66
C CYS A 93 -1.12 0.72 -27.50
N ARG A 94 -1.69 1.86 -27.12
CA ARG A 94 -3.14 2.08 -26.96
C ARG A 94 -3.84 2.43 -28.28
N ARG A 95 -3.24 2.08 -29.41
CA ARG A 95 -3.78 2.37 -30.73
C ARG A 95 -4.70 1.26 -31.21
#